data_AF-Q2S7D3-F1
#
_entry.id   AF-Q2S7D3-F1
#
_cell.length_a   1.000
_cell.length_b   1.000
_cell.length_c   1.000
_cell.angle_alpha   90.00
_cell.angle_beta   90.00
_cell.angle_gamma   90.00
#
_symmetry.space_group_name_H-M   'P 1'
#
loop_
_entity.id
_entity.type
_entity.pdbx_description
1 polymer ?
#
loop_
_entity_poly.entity_id
_entity_poly.type
_entity_poly.pdbx_seq_one_letter_code
_entity_poly.pdbx_strand_id
1 'polypeptide(L)'
;MQSTETIQLEVKNAVPSGGEQETTLCIDLWRQIDGFFKDRPFKVEDPYRGKLGEYDISLDASDMVRALQQAKDSSGSFNHYRRKHAEDSSVSLGATLSLKVVARNDLTAPYSIYHAASVFIQQLMLGMNIALPGSCQLLATQFLGQQAHRFEAQDFDSKAFYDANQSALDHGWPRIGQLSFEKVWDWFEMLGTSHRNTAISTANKVLVDMLKIAQQRYRYGARTAMLVANQLEMLMGARSDEDMLHLRERVSLVLGRPPESADCFKELYRLRHALFLGEHPVRRPALGYHDADEEIKQQLSQHNSGVEKAIAVVLALVQDLIETQSREYVFTEQMNRK
;
A
#
# COMPACT_ATOMS: atom_id res chain seq x y z
N MET A 1 33.73 13.25 4.95
CA MET A 1 32.67 14.29 4.97
C MET A 1 31.38 13.58 4.57
N GLN A 2 30.41 13.53 5.48
CA GLN A 2 29.13 12.85 5.23
C GLN A 2 28.38 13.54 4.09
N SER A 3 27.92 12.76 3.12
CA SER A 3 27.08 13.27 2.02
C SER A 3 25.68 13.49 2.58
N THR A 4 25.20 14.74 2.54
CA THR A 4 23.84 15.12 2.96
C THR A 4 23.12 15.73 1.78
N GLU A 5 21.91 15.25 1.50
CA GLU A 5 21.02 15.84 0.50
C GLU A 5 19.65 16.11 1.11
N THR A 6 19.01 17.18 0.66
CA THR A 6 17.60 17.46 0.95
C THR A 6 16.83 17.29 -0.35
N ILE A 7 15.99 16.27 -0.41
CA ILE A 7 15.18 15.90 -1.56
C ILE A 7 13.75 16.37 -1.29
N GLN A 8 13.18 17.11 -2.22
CA GLN A 8 11.76 17.45 -2.18
C GLN A 8 11.00 16.52 -3.13
N LEU A 9 9.93 15.91 -2.63
CA LEU A 9 8.99 15.14 -3.43
C LEU A 9 7.72 15.96 -3.57
N GLU A 10 7.48 16.50 -4.77
CA GLU A 10 6.18 17.08 -5.10
C GLU A 10 5.21 15.95 -5.41
N VAL A 11 4.01 16.05 -4.86
CA VAL A 11 2.89 15.13 -5.07
C VAL A 11 1.73 15.95 -5.59
N LYS A 12 1.36 15.82 -6.88
CA LYS A 12 0.29 16.65 -7.46
C LYS A 12 -1.12 16.22 -7.03
N ASN A 13 -1.28 14.98 -6.60
CA ASN A 13 -2.52 14.48 -6.03
C ASN A 13 -2.25 13.64 -4.77
N ALA A 14 -2.24 14.35 -3.64
CA ALA A 14 -1.92 13.83 -2.32
C ALA A 14 -3.16 13.52 -1.47
N VAL A 15 -4.33 14.03 -1.85
CA VAL A 15 -5.58 13.87 -1.09
C VAL A 15 -6.22 12.51 -1.41
N PRO A 16 -6.28 11.55 -0.47
CA PRO A 16 -6.85 10.23 -0.71
C PRO A 16 -8.39 10.25 -0.71
N SER A 17 -9.03 9.09 -0.92
CA SER A 17 -10.47 8.91 -0.66
C SER A 17 -10.74 8.89 0.86
N GLY A 18 -11.91 9.40 1.28
CA GLY A 18 -12.32 9.32 2.68
C GLY A 18 -13.58 10.13 2.99
N GLY A 19 -14.45 9.58 3.85
CA GLY A 19 -15.54 10.30 4.48
C GLY A 19 -15.03 11.23 5.60
N GLU A 20 -15.92 11.83 6.37
CA GLU A 20 -15.54 12.81 7.41
C GLU A 20 -14.68 12.18 8.53
N GLN A 21 -15.03 10.96 8.95
CA GLN A 21 -14.28 10.24 9.97
C GLN A 21 -12.90 9.82 9.45
N GLU A 22 -12.82 9.19 8.28
CA GLU A 22 -11.54 8.76 7.70
C GLU A 22 -10.64 9.96 7.39
N THR A 23 -11.21 11.08 6.95
CA THR A 23 -10.48 12.34 6.72
C THR A 23 -9.76 12.78 7.99
N THR A 24 -10.45 12.73 9.14
CA THR A 24 -9.85 13.13 10.43
C THR A 24 -8.75 12.17 10.85
N LEU A 25 -9.00 10.86 10.78
CA LEU A 25 -8.01 9.83 11.12
C LEU A 25 -6.76 9.91 10.24
N CYS A 26 -6.94 10.20 8.95
CA CYS A 26 -5.85 10.36 8.00
C CYS A 26 -4.96 11.57 8.34
N ILE A 27 -5.57 12.72 8.66
CA ILE A 27 -4.81 13.92 9.08
C ILE A 27 -4.05 13.65 10.37
N ASP A 28 -4.69 13.01 11.35
CA ASP A 28 -4.07 12.69 12.63
C ASP A 28 -2.91 11.70 12.47
N LEU A 29 -3.04 10.72 11.58
CA LEU A 29 -1.92 9.85 11.22
C LEU A 29 -0.77 10.65 10.59
N TRP A 30 -1.02 11.50 9.59
CA TRP A 30 0.02 12.34 8.99
C TRP A 30 0.70 13.27 10.00
N ARG A 31 -0.02 13.78 11.00
CA ARG A 31 0.57 14.54 12.11
C ARG A 31 1.47 13.68 13.00
N GLN A 32 1.13 12.41 13.21
CA GLN A 32 2.00 11.49 13.94
C GLN A 32 3.27 11.19 13.15
N ILE A 33 3.16 11.04 11.82
CA ILE A 33 4.31 10.85 10.93
C ILE A 33 5.23 12.07 10.95
N ASP A 34 4.63 13.28 10.97
CA ASP A 34 5.36 14.53 11.08
C ASP A 34 6.12 14.59 12.42
N GLY A 35 7.43 14.36 12.37
CA GLY A 35 8.30 14.26 13.53
C GLY A 35 8.65 12.84 13.99
N PHE A 36 7.98 11.80 13.50
CA PHE A 36 8.37 10.40 13.78
C PHE A 36 9.75 10.07 13.19
N PHE A 37 10.04 10.61 12.01
CA PHE A 37 11.32 10.45 11.33
C PHE A 37 12.19 11.67 11.54
N LYS A 38 12.90 11.72 12.68
CA LYS A 38 13.93 12.72 12.97
C LYS A 38 15.28 12.04 13.15
N ASP A 39 16.10 12.14 12.10
CA ASP A 39 17.42 11.53 12.00
C ASP A 39 17.39 10.02 12.35
N ARG A 40 16.33 9.33 11.87
CA ARG A 40 16.11 7.91 12.17
C ARG A 40 17.06 7.05 11.31
N PRO A 41 17.73 6.05 11.89
CA PRO A 41 18.60 5.16 11.13
C PRO A 41 17.80 4.40 10.06
N PHE A 42 18.33 4.34 8.84
CA PHE A 42 17.73 3.64 7.73
C PHE A 42 18.78 2.85 6.97
N LYS A 43 18.47 1.59 6.64
CA LYS A 43 19.38 0.69 5.93
C LYS A 43 18.74 0.25 4.65
N VAL A 44 19.48 0.33 3.55
CA VAL A 44 18.99 -0.06 2.22
C VAL A 44 20.11 -0.64 1.38
N GLU A 45 19.81 -1.66 0.58
CA GLU A 45 20.79 -2.21 -0.36
C GLU A 45 21.13 -1.16 -1.42
N ASP A 46 22.41 -0.78 -1.49
CA ASP A 46 22.93 0.05 -2.55
C ASP A 46 23.01 -0.79 -3.84
N PRO A 47 22.18 -0.49 -4.86
CA PRO A 47 22.14 -1.24 -6.12
C PRO A 47 23.46 -1.23 -6.91
N TYR A 48 24.34 -0.24 -6.74
CA TYR A 48 25.65 -0.24 -7.40
C TYR A 48 26.65 -1.15 -6.72
N ARG A 49 26.58 -1.24 -5.39
CA ARG A 49 27.59 -1.93 -4.59
C ARG A 49 27.16 -3.34 -4.17
N GLY A 50 25.86 -3.66 -4.27
CA GLY A 50 25.29 -4.90 -3.73
C GLY A 50 25.51 -5.02 -2.21
N LYS A 51 25.67 -3.89 -1.53
CA LYS A 51 25.99 -3.79 -0.10
C LYS A 51 24.98 -2.91 0.59
N LEU A 52 24.76 -3.17 1.88
CA LEU A 52 23.87 -2.36 2.69
C LEU A 52 24.50 -0.98 2.93
N GLY A 53 23.84 0.07 2.43
CA GLY A 53 24.11 1.45 2.80
C GLY A 53 23.38 1.80 4.10
N GLU A 54 24.02 2.63 4.93
CA GLU A 54 23.45 3.13 6.17
C GLU A 54 23.28 4.65 6.09
N TYR A 55 22.08 5.10 6.42
CA TYR A 55 21.63 6.49 6.29
C TYR A 55 20.93 6.93 7.57
N ASP A 56 20.86 8.24 7.78
CA ASP A 56 19.90 8.86 8.70
C ASP A 56 18.88 9.62 7.86
N ILE A 57 17.60 9.34 8.08
CA ILE A 57 16.49 9.95 7.35
C ILE A 57 15.70 10.84 8.30
N SER A 58 15.46 12.07 7.84
CA SER A 58 14.46 12.96 8.41
C SER A 58 13.37 13.24 7.37
N LEU A 59 12.11 13.23 7.81
CA LEU A 59 10.95 13.60 7.00
C LEU A 59 10.27 14.82 7.61
N ASP A 60 10.04 15.84 6.79
CA ASP A 60 9.13 16.95 7.06
C ASP A 60 7.88 16.75 6.20
N ALA A 61 6.75 16.52 6.87
CA ALA A 61 5.44 16.32 6.27
C ALA A 61 4.49 17.49 6.56
N SER A 62 4.99 18.62 7.04
CA SER A 62 4.17 19.76 7.47
C SER A 62 3.31 20.34 6.34
N ASP A 63 3.84 20.41 5.11
CA ASP A 63 3.09 20.84 3.94
C ASP A 63 1.98 19.85 3.54
N MET A 64 2.23 18.54 3.69
CA MET A 64 1.22 17.50 3.52
C MET A 64 0.08 17.64 4.54
N VAL A 65 0.41 17.77 5.83
CA VAL A 65 -0.57 17.99 6.90
C VAL A 65 -1.40 19.25 6.63
N ARG A 66 -0.76 20.34 6.20
CA ARG A 66 -1.45 21.61 5.87
C ARG A 66 -2.41 21.44 4.69
N ALA A 67 -1.99 20.77 3.62
CA ALA A 67 -2.82 20.53 2.45
C ALA A 67 -4.05 19.68 2.80
N LEU A 68 -3.87 18.61 3.59
CA LEU A 68 -4.98 17.75 4.03
C LEU A 68 -5.93 18.49 4.99
N GLN A 69 -5.42 19.31 5.89
CA GLN A 69 -6.24 20.13 6.78
C GLN A 69 -7.05 21.17 5.98
N GLN A 70 -6.43 21.84 5.00
CA GLN A 70 -7.13 22.76 4.11
C GLN A 70 -8.24 22.06 3.30
N ALA A 71 -8.00 20.84 2.84
CA ALA A 71 -9.01 20.03 2.15
C ALA A 71 -10.22 19.75 3.06
N LYS A 72 -9.97 19.36 4.32
CA LYS A 72 -11.02 19.17 5.33
C LYS A 72 -11.77 20.46 5.63
N ASP A 73 -11.08 21.56 5.89
CA ASP A 73 -11.71 22.83 6.25
C ASP A 73 -12.57 23.40 5.11
N SER A 74 -12.19 23.13 3.86
CA SER A 74 -12.88 23.63 2.68
C SER A 74 -14.12 22.81 2.28
N SER A 75 -14.23 21.55 2.69
CA SER A 75 -15.24 20.62 2.15
C SER A 75 -15.78 19.56 3.12
N GLY A 76 -15.31 19.56 4.38
CA GLY A 76 -15.70 18.61 5.43
C GLY A 76 -15.08 17.21 5.29
N SER A 77 -14.95 16.70 4.07
CA SER A 77 -14.33 15.40 3.77
C SER A 77 -13.47 15.44 2.52
N PHE A 78 -12.53 14.50 2.40
CA PHE A 78 -11.73 14.34 1.19
C PHE A 78 -12.56 13.97 -0.03
N ASN A 79 -13.60 13.15 0.11
CA ASN A 79 -14.50 12.81 -1.00
C ASN A 79 -15.20 14.06 -1.56
N HIS A 80 -15.65 14.98 -0.71
CA HIS A 80 -16.22 16.26 -1.15
C HIS A 80 -15.16 17.16 -1.79
N TYR A 81 -13.97 17.26 -1.19
CA TYR A 81 -12.89 18.10 -1.73
C TYR A 81 -12.42 17.64 -3.11
N ARG A 82 -12.29 16.33 -3.32
CA ARG A 82 -11.91 15.75 -4.62
C ARG A 82 -12.98 15.96 -5.69
N ARG A 83 -14.27 15.94 -5.31
CA ARG A 83 -15.36 16.29 -6.23
C ARG A 83 -15.28 17.74 -6.65
N LYS A 84 -15.03 18.64 -5.70
CA LYS A 84 -14.81 20.07 -5.97
C LYS A 84 -13.63 20.27 -6.94
N HIS A 85 -12.53 19.52 -6.80
CA HIS A 85 -11.43 19.54 -7.76
C HIS A 85 -11.84 19.04 -9.16
N ALA A 86 -12.68 18.01 -9.24
CA ALA A 86 -13.19 17.53 -10.52
C ALA A 86 -14.06 18.57 -11.23
N GLU A 87 -14.82 19.37 -10.47
CA GLU A 87 -15.65 20.48 -10.97
C GLU A 87 -14.83 21.75 -11.27
N ASP A 88 -13.74 21.98 -10.53
CA ASP A 88 -12.86 23.14 -10.63
C ASP A 88 -11.38 22.74 -10.48
N SER A 89 -10.68 22.65 -11.61
CA SER A 89 -9.26 22.28 -11.65
C SER A 89 -8.31 23.27 -10.95
N SER A 90 -8.78 24.45 -10.55
CA SER A 90 -7.99 25.41 -9.77
C SER A 90 -7.83 25.00 -8.30
N VAL A 91 -8.70 24.12 -7.80
CA VAL A 91 -8.60 23.56 -6.44
C VAL A 91 -7.41 22.60 -6.41
N SER A 92 -6.35 22.91 -5.66
CA SER A 92 -5.17 22.04 -5.60
C SER A 92 -5.43 20.76 -4.80
N LEU A 93 -5.00 19.61 -5.32
CA LEU A 93 -4.84 18.35 -4.58
C LEU A 93 -3.38 18.10 -4.17
N GLY A 94 -2.48 19.03 -4.47
CA GLY A 94 -1.06 18.83 -4.36
C GLY A 94 -0.49 19.15 -2.98
N ALA A 95 0.63 18.49 -2.65
CA ALA A 95 1.44 18.74 -1.47
C ALA A 95 2.91 18.40 -1.75
N THR A 96 3.80 18.79 -0.83
CA THR A 96 5.22 18.46 -0.91
C THR A 96 5.65 17.71 0.35
N LEU A 97 6.55 16.74 0.20
CA LEU A 97 7.29 16.12 1.29
C LEU A 97 8.76 16.52 1.17
N SER A 98 9.41 16.87 2.29
CA SER A 98 10.85 17.14 2.30
C SER A 98 11.58 16.05 3.07
N LEU A 99 12.49 15.38 2.39
CA LEU A 99 13.29 14.29 2.94
C LEU A 99 14.75 14.74 3.01
N LYS A 100 15.32 14.73 4.21
CA LYS A 100 16.76 14.90 4.39
C LYS A 100 17.37 13.52 4.58
N VAL A 101 18.35 13.19 3.73
CA VAL A 101 19.06 11.91 3.76
C VAL A 101 20.54 12.18 3.99
N VAL A 102 21.06 11.65 5.10
CA VAL A 102 22.47 11.76 5.49
C VAL A 102 23.11 10.39 5.38
N ALA A 103 24.08 10.22 4.48
CA ALA A 103 24.83 8.97 4.41
C ALA A 103 25.84 8.89 5.56
N ARG A 104 25.82 7.79 6.31
CA ARG A 104 26.75 7.59 7.45
C ARG A 104 28.17 7.26 7.01
N ASN A 105 28.33 6.69 5.81
CA ASN A 105 29.61 6.35 5.22
C ASN A 105 30.09 7.47 4.29
N ASP A 106 31.40 7.76 4.32
CA ASP A 106 32.02 8.73 3.44
C ASP A 106 31.92 8.30 1.95
N LEU A 107 31.65 9.26 1.06
CA LEU A 107 31.56 9.10 -0.40
C LEU A 107 30.40 8.21 -0.89
N THR A 108 29.17 8.71 -0.73
CA THR A 108 27.96 8.13 -1.31
C THR A 108 27.56 8.88 -2.57
N ALA A 109 27.34 8.17 -3.68
CA ALA A 109 26.94 8.80 -4.93
C ALA A 109 25.50 9.34 -4.84
N PRO A 110 25.14 10.42 -5.56
CA PRO A 110 23.78 10.98 -5.54
C PRO A 110 22.70 9.94 -5.82
N TYR A 111 22.95 9.00 -6.73
CA TYR A 111 22.00 7.94 -7.05
C TYR A 111 21.69 7.03 -5.84
N SER A 112 22.68 6.66 -5.02
CA SER A 112 22.44 5.84 -3.82
C SER A 112 21.57 6.58 -2.80
N ILE A 113 21.69 7.91 -2.72
CA ILE A 113 20.86 8.76 -1.85
C ILE A 113 19.41 8.82 -2.35
N TYR A 114 19.20 9.05 -3.65
CA TYR A 114 17.86 9.04 -4.26
C TYR A 114 17.21 7.65 -4.22
N HIS A 115 17.99 6.58 -4.35
CA HIS A 115 17.53 5.21 -4.14
C HIS A 115 17.05 4.99 -2.70
N ALA A 116 17.83 5.43 -1.72
CA ALA A 116 17.44 5.36 -0.31
C ALA A 116 16.14 6.13 -0.03
N ALA A 117 16.01 7.34 -0.59
CA ALA A 117 14.78 8.12 -0.50
C ALA A 117 13.59 7.40 -1.14
N SER A 118 13.77 6.80 -2.32
CA SER A 118 12.72 6.05 -3.02
C SER A 118 12.24 4.83 -2.22
N VAL A 119 13.16 4.02 -1.68
CA VAL A 119 12.81 2.86 -0.83
C VAL A 119 12.16 3.31 0.47
N PHE A 120 12.61 4.41 1.07
CA PHE A 120 11.94 4.98 2.24
C PHE A 120 10.50 5.42 1.94
N ILE A 121 10.27 6.10 0.81
CA ILE A 121 8.92 6.54 0.38
C ILE A 121 8.02 5.33 0.14
N GLN A 122 8.53 4.25 -0.47
CA GLN A 122 7.81 2.99 -0.62
C GLN A 122 7.37 2.42 0.73
N GLN A 123 8.28 2.37 1.71
CA GLN A 123 7.95 1.88 3.05
C GLN A 123 6.99 2.79 3.79
N LEU A 124 7.13 4.11 3.67
CA LEU A 124 6.20 5.06 4.24
C LEU A 124 4.80 4.83 3.68
N MET A 125 4.67 4.72 2.36
CA MET A 125 3.40 4.46 1.68
C MET A 125 2.74 3.17 2.18
N LEU A 126 3.48 2.06 2.23
CA LEU A 126 2.96 0.79 2.75
C LEU A 126 2.60 0.90 4.22
N GLY A 127 3.50 1.43 5.04
CA GLY A 127 3.34 1.49 6.49
C GLY A 127 2.09 2.28 6.88
N MET A 128 1.87 3.42 6.23
CA MET A 128 0.68 4.24 6.43
C MET A 128 -0.59 3.52 5.99
N ASN A 129 -0.59 2.87 4.82
CA ASN A 129 -1.77 2.16 4.34
C ASN A 129 -2.04 0.81 5.03
N ILE A 130 -1.05 0.24 5.71
CA ILE A 130 -1.25 -0.90 6.61
C ILE A 130 -1.76 -0.42 7.97
N ALA A 131 -1.24 0.70 8.48
CA ALA A 131 -1.69 1.29 9.74
C ALA A 131 -3.13 1.83 9.67
N LEU A 132 -3.44 2.51 8.57
CA LEU A 132 -4.77 3.06 8.27
C LEU A 132 -5.01 2.93 6.75
N PRO A 133 -5.79 1.94 6.30
CA PRO A 133 -6.02 1.68 4.89
C PRO A 133 -6.60 2.88 4.14
N GLY A 134 -5.92 3.30 3.07
CA GLY A 134 -6.32 4.44 2.26
C GLY A 134 -5.69 5.78 2.65
N SER A 135 -4.92 5.84 3.75
CA SER A 135 -4.43 7.10 4.34
C SER A 135 -3.28 7.80 3.62
N CYS A 136 -2.54 7.11 2.75
CA CYS A 136 -1.39 7.70 2.07
C CYS A 136 -1.45 7.47 0.56
N GLN A 137 -1.63 8.56 -0.19
CA GLN A 137 -1.68 8.57 -1.64
C GLN A 137 -0.58 9.49 -2.17
N LEU A 138 0.20 9.01 -3.14
CA LEU A 138 1.31 9.73 -3.74
C LEU A 138 1.16 9.65 -5.26
N LEU A 139 0.35 10.52 -5.87
CA LEU A 139 0.08 10.49 -7.30
C LEU A 139 0.63 11.71 -8.04
N ALA A 140 1.14 11.43 -9.25
CA ALA A 140 1.77 12.39 -10.15
C ALA A 140 2.95 13.06 -9.46
N THR A 141 3.86 12.22 -8.95
CA THR A 141 5.00 12.62 -8.16
C THR A 141 6.17 13.06 -9.01
N GLN A 142 6.96 14.00 -8.51
CA GLN A 142 8.24 14.38 -9.10
C GLN A 142 9.26 14.74 -8.02
N PHE A 143 10.52 14.36 -8.23
CA PHE A 143 11.60 14.88 -7.40
C PHE A 143 11.92 16.32 -7.81
N LEU A 144 12.12 17.18 -6.83
CA LEU A 144 12.56 18.55 -6.98
C LEU A 144 13.95 18.73 -6.36
N GLY A 145 14.75 19.62 -6.96
CA GLY A 145 16.07 19.99 -6.46
C GLY A 145 17.22 19.69 -7.42
N GLN A 146 18.45 19.81 -6.92
CA GLN A 146 19.65 19.58 -7.71
C GLN A 146 19.76 18.09 -8.07
N GLN A 147 20.09 17.80 -9.34
CA GLN A 147 20.16 16.45 -9.91
C GLN A 147 18.83 15.68 -10.01
N ALA A 148 17.71 16.22 -9.50
CA ALA A 148 16.41 15.54 -9.48
C ALA A 148 15.92 15.12 -10.87
N HIS A 149 16.25 15.88 -11.91
CA HIS A 149 15.95 15.57 -13.33
C HIS A 149 16.49 14.22 -13.83
N ARG A 150 17.40 13.58 -13.09
CA ARG A 150 17.98 12.27 -13.43
C ARG A 150 17.20 11.11 -12.86
N PHE A 151 16.18 11.36 -12.04
CA PHE A 151 15.46 10.36 -11.27
C PHE A 151 13.95 10.51 -11.47
N GLU A 152 13.27 9.37 -11.56
CA GLU A 152 11.82 9.32 -11.63
C GLU A 152 11.26 9.00 -10.24
N ALA A 153 10.34 9.85 -9.78
CA ALA A 153 9.57 9.55 -8.59
C ALA A 153 8.48 8.53 -8.92
N GLN A 154 8.15 7.68 -7.94
CA GLN A 154 7.16 6.63 -8.11
C GLN A 154 5.78 7.10 -7.68
N ASP A 155 4.77 6.64 -8.40
CA ASP A 155 3.36 6.91 -8.12
C ASP A 155 2.71 5.74 -7.37
N PHE A 156 1.96 6.04 -6.33
CA PHE A 156 1.24 5.08 -5.50
C PHE A 156 -0.17 5.57 -5.19
N ASP A 157 -1.16 4.79 -5.60
CA ASP A 157 -2.57 5.00 -5.32
C ASP A 157 -2.98 4.25 -4.04
N SER A 158 -3.69 4.94 -3.13
CA SER A 158 -4.21 4.34 -1.90
C SER A 158 -5.54 3.62 -2.11
N LYS A 159 -6.17 3.78 -3.27
CA LYS A 159 -7.52 3.27 -3.57
C LYS A 159 -7.68 1.77 -3.30
N ALA A 160 -6.68 0.95 -3.64
CA ALA A 160 -6.72 -0.49 -3.38
C ALA A 160 -6.92 -0.83 -1.88
N PHE A 161 -6.26 -0.08 -1.00
CA PHE A 161 -6.36 -0.26 0.45
C PHE A 161 -7.66 0.32 0.99
N TYR A 162 -8.08 1.46 0.46
CA TYR A 162 -9.36 2.08 0.81
C TYR A 162 -10.55 1.18 0.46
N ASP A 163 -10.63 0.72 -0.80
CA ASP A 163 -11.73 -0.13 -1.28
C ASP A 163 -11.75 -1.47 -0.54
N ALA A 164 -10.58 -2.06 -0.25
CA ALA A 164 -10.47 -3.27 0.56
C ALA A 164 -11.04 -3.06 1.97
N ASN A 165 -10.72 -1.93 2.61
CA ASN A 165 -11.26 -1.61 3.93
C ASN A 165 -12.77 -1.35 3.90
N GLN A 166 -13.27 -0.60 2.91
CA GLN A 166 -14.72 -0.39 2.75
C GLN A 166 -15.45 -1.71 2.52
N SER A 167 -14.92 -2.58 1.64
CA SER A 167 -15.47 -3.92 1.44
C SER A 167 -15.47 -4.74 2.73
N ALA A 168 -14.42 -4.65 3.56
CA ALA A 168 -14.35 -5.37 4.82
C ALA A 168 -15.40 -4.88 5.83
N LEU A 169 -15.60 -3.55 5.90
CA LEU A 169 -16.62 -2.91 6.74
C LEU A 169 -18.04 -3.30 6.29
N ASP A 170 -18.33 -3.21 5.00
CA ASP A 170 -19.66 -3.50 4.44
C ASP A 170 -20.10 -4.95 4.70
N HIS A 171 -19.17 -5.90 4.64
CA HIS A 171 -19.47 -7.32 4.83
C HIS A 171 -19.17 -7.82 6.26
N GLY A 172 -18.62 -6.96 7.13
CA GLY A 172 -18.21 -7.31 8.49
C GLY A 172 -17.06 -8.33 8.57
N TRP A 173 -16.37 -8.60 7.47
CA TRP A 173 -15.27 -9.55 7.38
C TRP A 173 -14.34 -9.25 6.18
N PRO A 174 -13.00 -9.41 6.31
CA PRO A 174 -12.30 -9.66 7.57
C PRO A 174 -12.33 -8.42 8.47
N ARG A 175 -11.91 -8.55 9.73
CA ARG A 175 -11.76 -7.37 10.60
C ARG A 175 -10.45 -6.68 10.24
N ILE A 176 -10.55 -5.44 9.76
CA ILE A 176 -9.42 -4.57 9.49
C ILE A 176 -9.48 -3.43 10.49
N GLY A 177 -8.42 -3.27 11.25
CA GLY A 177 -8.32 -2.26 12.31
C GLY A 177 -7.37 -1.14 11.94
N GLN A 178 -7.39 -0.09 12.77
CA GLN A 178 -6.29 0.86 12.81
C GLN A 178 -5.16 0.28 13.66
N LEU A 179 -3.94 0.28 13.13
CA LEU A 179 -2.73 -0.05 13.89
C LEU A 179 -1.94 1.22 14.23
N SER A 180 -1.16 1.16 15.31
CA SER A 180 -0.13 2.18 15.54
C SER A 180 0.91 2.11 14.42
N PHE A 181 1.22 3.26 13.81
CA PHE A 181 2.24 3.34 12.77
C PHE A 181 3.61 2.88 13.28
N GLU A 182 3.96 3.20 14.52
CA GLU A 182 5.20 2.75 15.17
C GLU A 182 5.30 1.23 15.17
N LYS A 183 4.22 0.53 15.54
CA LYS A 183 4.17 -0.93 15.55
C LYS A 183 4.37 -1.54 14.15
N VAL A 184 3.80 -0.90 13.13
CA VAL A 184 3.98 -1.32 11.72
C VAL A 184 5.44 -1.09 11.29
N TRP A 185 6.02 0.06 11.64
CA TRP A 185 7.38 0.42 11.26
C TRP A 185 8.43 -0.47 11.94
N ASP A 186 8.27 -0.74 13.23
CA ASP A 186 9.16 -1.65 13.97
C ASP A 186 9.11 -3.08 13.40
N TRP A 187 7.94 -3.53 12.94
CA TRP A 187 7.80 -4.81 12.25
C TRP A 187 8.53 -4.82 10.90
N PHE A 188 8.51 -3.72 10.14
CA PHE A 188 9.32 -3.57 8.92
C PHE A 188 10.81 -3.62 9.20
N GLU A 189 11.27 -2.98 10.27
CA GLU A 189 12.67 -3.00 10.70
C GLU A 189 13.09 -4.41 11.14
N MET A 190 12.25 -5.12 11.91
CA MET A 190 12.47 -6.51 12.32
C MET A 190 12.65 -7.45 11.10
N LEU A 191 11.85 -7.25 10.06
CA LEU A 191 11.91 -8.03 8.82
C LEU A 191 13.06 -7.61 7.89
N GLY A 192 13.66 -6.44 8.11
CA GLY A 192 14.67 -5.87 7.21
C GLY A 192 14.12 -5.65 5.80
N THR A 193 12.87 -5.14 5.70
CA THR A 193 12.14 -5.00 4.43
C THR A 193 12.84 -4.10 3.41
N SER A 194 13.66 -3.14 3.85
CA SER A 194 14.47 -2.26 2.99
C SER A 194 15.85 -2.83 2.67
N HIS A 195 16.30 -3.87 3.38
CA HIS A 195 17.69 -4.31 3.34
C HIS A 195 18.07 -5.01 2.04
N ARG A 196 17.10 -5.39 1.21
CA ARG A 196 17.32 -6.06 -0.07
C ARG A 196 16.34 -5.54 -1.12
N ASN A 197 16.85 -5.23 -2.30
CA ASN A 197 16.06 -4.85 -3.47
C ASN A 197 15.27 -6.04 -4.03
N THR A 198 15.73 -7.27 -3.77
CA THR A 198 15.01 -8.52 -4.12
C THR A 198 14.35 -9.12 -2.89
N ALA A 199 13.03 -9.26 -2.94
CA ALA A 199 12.25 -9.86 -1.87
C ALA A 199 12.48 -11.38 -1.79
N ILE A 200 13.08 -11.85 -0.71
CA ILE A 200 13.41 -13.27 -0.50
C ILE A 200 12.41 -13.94 0.45
N SER A 201 12.14 -13.31 1.60
CA SER A 201 11.16 -13.80 2.56
C SER A 201 9.73 -13.65 2.04
N THR A 202 8.83 -14.51 2.52
CA THR A 202 7.39 -14.47 2.20
C THR A 202 6.79 -13.10 2.50
N ALA A 203 7.01 -12.57 3.71
CA ALA A 203 6.50 -11.26 4.10
C ALA A 203 7.00 -10.14 3.16
N ASN A 204 8.29 -10.11 2.81
CA ASN A 204 8.81 -9.08 1.91
C ASN A 204 8.21 -9.20 0.51
N LYS A 205 7.98 -10.42 0.01
CA LYS A 205 7.32 -10.64 -1.29
C LYS A 205 5.90 -10.11 -1.27
N VAL A 206 5.15 -10.40 -0.21
CA VAL A 206 3.78 -9.92 -0.02
C VAL A 206 3.76 -8.39 0.01
N LEU A 207 4.61 -7.74 0.80
CA LEU A 207 4.68 -6.28 0.90
C LEU A 207 5.05 -5.62 -0.44
N VAL A 208 6.03 -6.18 -1.16
CA VAL A 208 6.40 -5.68 -2.49
C VAL A 208 5.27 -5.87 -3.50
N ASP A 209 4.51 -6.96 -3.42
CA ASP A 209 3.33 -7.15 -4.26
C ASP A 209 2.20 -6.17 -3.91
N MET A 210 2.03 -5.80 -2.62
CA MET A 210 1.12 -4.72 -2.22
C MET A 210 1.54 -3.36 -2.82
N LEU A 211 2.85 -3.05 -2.86
CA LEU A 211 3.36 -1.87 -3.57
C LEU A 211 3.03 -1.91 -5.06
N LYS A 212 3.18 -3.06 -5.72
CA LYS A 212 2.83 -3.21 -7.14
C LYS A 212 1.35 -3.05 -7.40
N ILE A 213 0.50 -3.46 -6.46
CA ILE A 213 -0.95 -3.21 -6.50
C ILE A 213 -1.19 -1.71 -6.37
N ALA A 214 -0.53 -1.03 -5.43
CA ALA A 214 -0.65 0.41 -5.24
C ALA A 214 -0.17 1.23 -6.45
N GLN A 215 0.82 0.76 -7.20
CA GLN A 215 1.28 1.41 -8.43
C GLN A 215 0.24 1.34 -9.58
N GLN A 216 -0.81 0.51 -9.45
CA GLN A 216 -1.84 0.39 -10.47
C GLN A 216 -2.85 1.53 -10.34
N ARG A 217 -2.66 2.57 -11.15
CA ARG A 217 -3.57 3.73 -11.23
C ARG A 217 -4.98 3.43 -11.72
N TYR A 218 -5.16 2.32 -12.43
CA TYR A 218 -6.44 1.99 -13.06
C TYR A 218 -6.82 0.58 -12.64
N ARG A 219 -8.10 0.42 -12.31
CA ARG A 219 -8.91 -0.79 -12.02
C ARG A 219 -8.17 -2.11 -11.84
N TYR A 220 -8.64 -2.90 -10.88
CA TYR A 220 -8.16 -4.26 -10.70
C TYR A 220 -8.34 -5.05 -12.00
N GLY A 221 -7.21 -5.54 -12.50
CA GLY A 221 -7.16 -6.35 -13.71
C GLY A 221 -6.68 -7.75 -13.39
N ALA A 222 -6.48 -8.52 -14.46
CA ALA A 222 -5.83 -9.82 -14.45
C ALA A 222 -4.60 -9.88 -13.51
N ARG A 223 -3.72 -8.89 -13.64
CA ARG A 223 -2.49 -8.79 -12.87
C ARG A 223 -2.76 -8.67 -11.36
N THR A 224 -3.69 -7.82 -10.96
CA THR A 224 -4.04 -7.62 -9.54
C THR A 224 -4.57 -8.91 -8.93
N ALA A 225 -5.51 -9.57 -9.62
CA ALA A 225 -6.08 -10.83 -9.16
C ALA A 225 -5.02 -11.92 -8.97
N MET A 226 -4.09 -12.05 -9.93
CA MET A 226 -2.98 -13.00 -9.82
C MET A 226 -2.03 -12.66 -8.66
N LEU A 227 -1.69 -11.37 -8.47
CA LEU A 227 -0.85 -10.94 -7.35
C LEU A 227 -1.50 -11.27 -6.01
N VAL A 228 -2.78 -10.96 -5.85
CA VAL A 228 -3.51 -11.19 -4.59
C VAL A 228 -3.67 -12.69 -4.31
N ALA A 229 -4.00 -13.50 -5.33
CA ALA A 229 -4.04 -14.96 -5.18
C ALA A 229 -2.67 -15.52 -4.73
N ASN A 230 -1.59 -15.09 -5.38
CA ASN A 230 -0.24 -15.50 -5.02
C ASN A 230 0.14 -15.04 -3.60
N GLN A 231 -0.26 -13.83 -3.18
CA GLN A 231 -0.02 -13.33 -1.82
C GLN A 231 -0.71 -14.21 -0.77
N LEU A 232 -1.97 -14.61 -1.00
CA LEU A 232 -2.70 -15.49 -0.10
C LEU A 232 -2.05 -16.87 -0.01
N GLU A 233 -1.66 -17.46 -1.15
CA GLU A 233 -0.95 -18.74 -1.20
C GLU A 233 0.39 -18.68 -0.45
N MET A 234 1.17 -17.61 -0.68
CA MET A 234 2.45 -17.35 -0.01
C MET A 234 2.27 -17.23 1.51
N LEU A 235 1.32 -16.40 1.98
CA LEU A 235 1.07 -16.20 3.41
C LEU A 235 0.62 -17.49 4.09
N MET A 236 -0.25 -18.25 3.44
CA MET A 236 -0.85 -19.46 4.02
C MET A 236 -0.03 -20.72 3.77
N GLY A 237 1.10 -20.63 3.06
CA GLY A 237 1.94 -21.77 2.71
C GLY A 237 1.20 -22.84 1.89
N ALA A 238 0.21 -22.44 1.11
CA ALA A 238 -0.52 -23.31 0.20
C ALA A 238 0.26 -23.42 -1.12
N ARG A 239 0.46 -24.63 -1.64
CA ARG A 239 1.25 -24.84 -2.87
C ARG A 239 0.36 -25.53 -3.92
N SER A 240 0.00 -24.79 -4.97
CA SER A 240 -0.71 -25.23 -6.21
C SER A 240 -2.25 -25.14 -6.23
N ASP A 241 -2.81 -25.28 -7.43
CA ASP A 241 -4.23 -25.09 -7.77
C ASP A 241 -5.19 -26.07 -7.08
N GLU A 242 -4.67 -27.19 -6.56
CA GLU A 242 -5.45 -28.21 -5.85
C GLU A 242 -5.75 -27.81 -4.39
N ASP A 243 -5.12 -26.75 -3.88
CA ASP A 243 -5.07 -26.39 -2.45
C ASP A 243 -6.01 -25.24 -2.04
N MET A 244 -6.96 -24.83 -2.89
CA MET A 244 -7.86 -23.70 -2.59
C MET A 244 -8.80 -23.95 -1.40
N LEU A 245 -9.22 -25.21 -1.19
CA LEU A 245 -9.96 -25.60 0.00
C LEU A 245 -9.10 -25.38 1.25
N HIS A 246 -7.84 -25.83 1.22
CA HIS A 246 -6.89 -25.61 2.30
C HIS A 246 -6.56 -24.13 2.50
N LEU A 247 -6.52 -23.32 1.43
CA LEU A 247 -6.30 -21.89 1.53
C LEU A 247 -7.44 -21.22 2.33
N ARG A 248 -8.69 -21.47 1.94
CA ARG A 248 -9.86 -20.94 2.67
C ARG A 248 -9.87 -21.41 4.12
N GLU A 249 -9.58 -22.68 4.36
CA GLU A 249 -9.52 -23.26 5.71
C GLU A 249 -8.44 -22.61 6.57
N ARG A 250 -7.21 -22.47 6.06
CA ARG A 250 -6.09 -21.83 6.76
C ARG A 250 -6.36 -20.37 7.04
N VAL A 251 -6.91 -19.62 6.08
CA VAL A 251 -7.38 -18.24 6.35
C VAL A 251 -8.45 -18.24 7.44
N SER A 252 -9.38 -19.20 7.41
CA SER A 252 -10.44 -19.30 8.41
C SER A 252 -9.92 -19.64 9.82
N LEU A 253 -8.75 -20.28 9.94
CA LEU A 253 -8.09 -20.51 11.23
C LEU A 253 -7.55 -19.21 11.84
N VAL A 254 -7.13 -18.25 11.01
CA VAL A 254 -6.58 -16.97 11.46
C VAL A 254 -7.67 -15.91 11.63
N LEU A 255 -8.48 -15.68 10.58
CA LEU A 255 -9.45 -14.59 10.52
C LEU A 255 -10.89 -15.01 10.83
N GLY A 256 -11.11 -16.27 11.20
CA GLY A 256 -12.44 -16.85 11.31
C GLY A 256 -13.10 -17.13 9.96
N ARG A 257 -14.22 -17.86 9.97
CA ARG A 257 -14.92 -18.26 8.75
C ARG A 257 -15.52 -17.05 8.03
N PRO A 258 -15.30 -16.88 6.71
CA PRO A 258 -15.94 -15.82 5.95
C PRO A 258 -17.45 -16.04 5.85
N PRO A 259 -18.29 -15.00 6.04
CA PRO A 259 -19.69 -15.04 5.65
C PRO A 259 -19.82 -15.16 4.13
N GLU A 260 -20.95 -15.67 3.65
CA GLU A 260 -21.20 -15.87 2.21
C GLU A 260 -21.01 -14.58 1.41
N SER A 261 -21.41 -13.44 1.97
CA SER A 261 -21.29 -12.14 1.33
C SER A 261 -19.83 -11.66 1.20
N ALA A 262 -18.91 -12.11 2.04
CA ALA A 262 -17.50 -11.73 2.01
C ALA A 262 -16.57 -12.81 1.39
N ASP A 263 -17.10 -13.98 1.05
CA ASP A 263 -16.33 -15.11 0.54
C ASP A 263 -15.78 -14.84 -0.88
N CYS A 264 -14.51 -14.47 -0.96
CA CYS A 264 -13.84 -14.13 -2.20
C CYS A 264 -13.12 -15.31 -2.87
N PHE A 265 -12.95 -16.45 -2.18
CA PHE A 265 -12.07 -17.53 -2.63
C PHE A 265 -12.55 -18.18 -3.93
N LYS A 266 -13.86 -18.42 -4.04
CA LYS A 266 -14.47 -19.00 -5.24
C LYS A 266 -14.33 -18.07 -6.45
N GLU A 267 -14.53 -16.77 -6.25
CA GLU A 267 -14.40 -15.77 -7.31
C GLU A 267 -12.94 -15.61 -7.75
N LEU A 268 -12.02 -15.51 -6.79
CA LEU A 268 -10.59 -15.40 -7.06
C LEU A 268 -10.04 -16.62 -7.81
N TYR A 269 -10.49 -17.82 -7.43
CA TYR A 269 -10.16 -19.05 -8.16
C TYR A 269 -10.70 -19.03 -9.59
N ARG A 270 -11.99 -18.72 -9.77
CA ARG A 270 -12.60 -18.63 -11.10
C ARG A 270 -11.86 -17.63 -11.99
N LEU A 271 -11.49 -16.49 -11.42
CA LEU A 271 -10.75 -15.44 -12.11
C LEU A 271 -9.36 -15.90 -12.52
N ARG A 272 -8.61 -16.52 -11.59
CA ARG A 272 -7.28 -17.09 -11.86
C ARG A 272 -7.33 -18.19 -12.92
N HIS A 273 -8.27 -19.12 -12.81
CA HIS A 273 -8.46 -20.20 -13.79
C HIS A 273 -8.79 -19.66 -15.18
N ALA A 274 -9.73 -18.72 -15.29
CA ALA A 274 -10.07 -18.07 -16.56
C ALA A 274 -8.88 -17.31 -17.18
N LEU A 275 -8.00 -16.73 -16.34
CA LEU A 275 -6.78 -16.08 -16.80
C LEU A 275 -5.77 -17.08 -17.35
N PHE A 276 -5.57 -18.22 -16.69
CA PHE A 276 -4.68 -19.27 -17.18
C PHE A 276 -5.16 -19.90 -18.49
N LEU A 277 -6.47 -20.09 -18.65
CA LEU A 277 -7.04 -20.61 -19.88
C LEU A 277 -7.16 -19.56 -21.01
N GLY A 278 -6.86 -18.29 -20.73
CA GLY A 278 -7.04 -17.20 -21.69
C GLY A 278 -8.51 -16.86 -21.99
N GLU A 279 -9.44 -17.32 -21.15
CA GLU A 279 -10.88 -17.09 -21.28
C GLU A 279 -11.33 -15.76 -20.64
N HIS A 280 -10.48 -15.14 -19.83
CA HIS A 280 -10.81 -13.88 -19.19
C HIS A 280 -10.88 -12.73 -20.21
N PRO A 281 -12.00 -11.99 -20.29
CA PRO A 281 -12.16 -10.92 -21.27
C PRO A 281 -11.16 -9.79 -21.03
N VAL A 282 -10.35 -9.47 -22.04
CA VAL A 282 -9.43 -8.34 -22.00
C VAL A 282 -10.18 -7.07 -22.40
N ARG A 283 -10.27 -6.11 -21.47
CA ARG A 283 -10.90 -4.82 -21.71
C ARG A 283 -9.86 -3.79 -22.11
N ARG A 284 -10.26 -2.84 -22.96
CA ARG A 284 -9.45 -1.62 -23.19
C ARG A 284 -9.36 -0.82 -21.88
N PRO A 285 -8.25 -0.12 -21.63
CA PRO A 285 -8.18 0.86 -20.55
C PRO A 285 -9.38 1.81 -20.65
N ALA A 286 -10.19 1.85 -19.59
CA ALA A 286 -11.36 2.70 -19.57
C ALA A 286 -10.93 4.15 -19.35
N LEU A 287 -11.57 5.08 -20.07
CA LEU A 287 -11.48 6.49 -19.74
C LEU A 287 -12.14 6.71 -18.37
N GLY A 288 -11.39 7.28 -17.42
CA GLY A 288 -11.97 7.75 -16.17
C GLY A 288 -12.82 8.98 -16.45
N TYR A 289 -14.14 8.85 -16.37
CA TYR A 289 -15.08 9.96 -16.52
C TYR A 289 -15.78 10.20 -15.19
N HIS A 290 -15.50 11.35 -14.57
CA HIS A 290 -15.98 11.67 -13.22
C HIS A 290 -17.50 11.93 -13.19
N ASP A 291 -18.08 12.38 -14.31
CA ASP A 291 -19.51 12.63 -14.50
C ASP A 291 -20.26 11.45 -15.14
N ALA A 292 -19.66 10.25 -15.15
CA ALA A 292 -20.38 9.07 -15.64
C ALA A 292 -21.60 8.79 -14.76
N ASP A 293 -22.70 8.36 -15.40
CA ASP A 293 -23.90 7.91 -14.70
C ASP A 293 -23.55 6.84 -13.66
N GLU A 294 -24.21 6.89 -12.50
CA GLU A 294 -23.97 5.97 -11.39
C GLU A 294 -24.16 4.50 -11.79
N GLU A 295 -25.04 4.22 -12.74
CA GLU A 295 -25.24 2.87 -13.30
C GLU A 295 -24.00 2.36 -14.04
N ILE A 296 -23.32 3.25 -14.79
CA ILE A 296 -22.05 2.92 -15.44
C ILE A 296 -20.99 2.68 -14.36
N LYS A 297 -20.88 3.56 -13.36
CA LYS A 297 -19.93 3.37 -12.25
C LYS A 297 -20.16 2.05 -11.49
N GLN A 298 -21.41 1.67 -11.24
CA GLN A 298 -21.77 0.41 -10.59
C GLN A 298 -21.46 -0.82 -11.43
N GLN A 299 -21.76 -0.81 -12.73
CA GLN A 299 -21.37 -1.91 -13.61
C GLN A 299 -19.85 -2.09 -13.64
N LEU A 300 -19.10 -1.00 -13.53
CA LEU A 300 -17.64 -1.03 -13.51
C LEU A 300 -17.09 -1.48 -12.14
N SER A 301 -17.80 -1.24 -11.03
CA SER A 301 -17.39 -1.67 -9.68
C SER A 301 -17.76 -3.12 -9.36
N GLN A 302 -18.88 -3.64 -9.89
CA GLN A 302 -19.31 -5.02 -9.65
C GLN A 302 -18.26 -6.07 -10.07
N HIS A 303 -17.42 -5.76 -11.06
CA HIS A 303 -16.35 -6.65 -11.53
C HIS A 303 -15.10 -6.70 -10.63
N ASN A 304 -15.01 -5.82 -9.64
CA ASN A 304 -13.84 -5.62 -8.81
C ASN A 304 -13.99 -6.20 -7.39
N SER A 305 -15.24 -6.49 -6.98
CA SER A 305 -15.57 -6.83 -5.58
C SER A 305 -14.82 -8.06 -5.04
N GLY A 306 -14.60 -9.10 -5.85
CA GLY A 306 -13.83 -10.27 -5.42
C GLY A 306 -12.36 -9.96 -5.14
N VAL A 307 -11.75 -9.07 -5.93
CA VAL A 307 -10.35 -8.67 -5.74
C VAL A 307 -10.22 -7.75 -4.53
N GLU A 308 -11.15 -6.80 -4.35
CA GLU A 308 -11.20 -5.91 -3.18
C GLU A 308 -11.29 -6.71 -1.87
N LYS A 309 -12.20 -7.69 -1.82
CA LYS A 309 -12.33 -8.62 -0.68
C LYS A 309 -11.06 -9.43 -0.46
N ALA A 310 -10.42 -9.91 -1.52
CA ALA A 310 -9.18 -10.67 -1.39
C ALA A 310 -7.99 -9.80 -0.91
N ILE A 311 -7.91 -8.53 -1.34
CA ILE A 311 -6.94 -7.55 -0.80
C ILE A 311 -7.23 -7.30 0.68
N ALA A 312 -8.51 -7.22 1.08
CA ALA A 312 -8.91 -7.08 2.47
C ALA A 312 -8.40 -8.26 3.33
N VAL A 313 -8.49 -9.49 2.82
CA VAL A 313 -7.93 -10.68 3.47
C VAL A 313 -6.41 -10.59 3.59
N VAL A 314 -5.70 -10.23 2.53
CA VAL A 314 -4.23 -10.04 2.59
C VAL A 314 -3.87 -8.98 3.63
N LEU A 315 -4.58 -7.86 3.65
CA LEU A 315 -4.35 -6.76 4.59
C LEU A 315 -4.58 -7.21 6.03
N ALA A 316 -5.69 -7.89 6.32
CA ALA A 316 -5.98 -8.43 7.65
C ALA A 316 -4.93 -9.45 8.11
N LEU A 317 -4.46 -10.34 7.22
CA LEU A 317 -3.39 -11.30 7.54
C LEU A 317 -2.06 -10.60 7.82
N VAL A 318 -1.73 -9.53 7.10
CA VAL A 318 -0.52 -8.74 7.38
C VAL A 318 -0.66 -8.00 8.71
N GLN A 319 -1.83 -7.43 8.99
CA GLN A 319 -2.11 -6.79 10.28
C GLN A 319 -2.00 -7.78 11.44
N ASP A 320 -2.50 -9.02 11.31
CA ASP A 320 -2.37 -10.07 12.33
C ASP A 320 -0.89 -10.45 12.61
N LEU A 321 -0.07 -10.57 11.56
CA LEU A 321 1.38 -10.81 11.73
C LEU A 321 2.06 -9.65 12.46
N ILE A 322 1.68 -8.41 12.16
CA ILE A 322 2.19 -7.22 12.87
C ILE A 322 1.72 -7.23 14.31
N GLU A 323 0.44 -7.57 14.55
CA GLU A 323 -0.14 -7.57 15.88
C GLU A 323 0.54 -8.55 16.82
N THR A 324 0.85 -9.73 16.30
CA THR A 324 1.53 -10.82 16.99
C THR A 324 3.06 -10.74 16.94
N GLN A 325 3.63 -9.74 16.24
CA GLN A 325 5.07 -9.61 15.98
C GLN A 325 5.69 -10.86 15.32
N SER A 326 4.90 -11.56 14.53
CA SER A 326 5.28 -12.78 13.82
C SER A 326 5.86 -12.46 12.44
N ARG A 327 6.78 -13.31 11.97
CA ARG A 327 7.38 -13.17 10.62
C ARG A 327 6.61 -13.91 9.54
N GLU A 328 5.97 -15.01 9.91
CA GLU A 328 5.25 -15.90 9.01
C GLU A 328 4.23 -16.76 9.79
N TYR A 329 3.29 -17.34 9.06
CA TYR A 329 2.39 -18.36 9.58
C TYR A 329 3.02 -19.75 9.44
N VAL A 330 2.88 -20.59 10.46
CA VAL A 330 3.34 -21.98 10.44
C VAL A 330 2.15 -22.89 10.75
N PHE A 331 1.77 -23.72 9.78
CA PHE A 331 0.69 -24.70 9.91
C PHE A 331 1.29 -26.09 10.13
N THR A 332 0.75 -26.84 11.10
CA THR A 332 1.17 -28.22 11.38
C THR A 332 -0.03 -29.14 11.36
N GLU A 333 0.08 -30.26 10.65
CA GLU A 333 -0.95 -31.29 10.57
C GLU A 333 -0.57 -32.46 11.49
N GLN A 334 -1.51 -32.90 12.33
CA GLN A 334 -1.30 -34.03 13.24
C GLN A 334 -2.37 -35.10 13.02
N MET A 335 -1.94 -36.34 12.77
CA MET A 335 -2.82 -37.50 12.66
C MET A 335 -2.80 -38.29 13.98
N ASN A 336 -3.94 -38.35 14.66
CA ASN A 336 -4.12 -39.23 15.82
C ASN A 336 -4.92 -40.47 15.41
N ARG A 337 -4.31 -41.66 15.52
CA ARG A 337 -5.01 -42.94 15.42
C ARG A 337 -5.54 -43.30 16.81
N LYS A 338 -6.85 -43.46 16.94
CA LYS A 338 -7.49 -43.96 18.16
C LYS A 338 -7.47 -45.48 18.19
#